data_AF-A0A538K447-F1
#
_entry.id   AF-A0A538K447-F1
#
_cell.length_a   1.000
_cell.length_b   1.000
_cell.length_c   1.000
_cell.angle_alpha   90.00
_cell.angle_beta   90.00
_cell.angle_gamma   90.00
#
_symmetry.space_group_name_H-M   'P 1'
#
loop_
_entity.id
_entity.type
_entity.pdbx_description
1 polymer ?
#
loop_
_entity_poly.entity_id
_entity_poly.type
_entity_poly.pdbx_seq_one_letter_code
_entity_poly.pdbx_strand_id
1 'polypeptide(L)'
;MRELVDRGIPIEERHFELVRQGSRSLQRRKIRTRPRELGAAVVAALCLAGCGSGAPHGAAPQPPRLERALASALASESDEIAQALDAGDACRASSLARVLQAHTIAAINAQRVAGPFQEPLAAAVTDLSTRIRCVPPTVEPRGHGKKKDKGKNNHGGND
;
A
#
# COMPACT_ATOMS: atom_id res chain seq x y z
N MET A 1 12.21 -32.43 -31.33
CA MET A 1 11.31 -31.72 -32.27
C MET A 1 10.10 -31.29 -31.47
N ARG A 2 10.01 -29.99 -31.15
CA ARG A 2 8.97 -29.07 -31.66
C ARG A 2 7.57 -29.43 -31.14
N GLU A 3 6.76 -28.58 -30.53
CA GLU A 3 6.74 -27.15 -30.24
C GLU A 3 5.46 -26.89 -29.42
N LEU A 4 5.50 -25.91 -28.51
CA LEU A 4 4.41 -24.98 -28.13
C LEU A 4 3.01 -25.51 -27.72
N VAL A 5 2.64 -25.35 -26.44
CA VAL A 5 1.72 -24.30 -25.93
C VAL A 5 2.04 -24.08 -24.44
N ASP A 6 3.24 -23.57 -24.18
CA ASP A 6 3.53 -22.83 -22.95
C ASP A 6 3.23 -21.37 -23.28
N ARG A 7 2.00 -20.93 -22.99
CA ARG A 7 1.67 -19.50 -23.08
C ARG A 7 2.12 -18.86 -21.78
N GLY A 8 3.42 -18.64 -21.69
CA GLY A 8 4.02 -17.62 -20.84
C GLY A 8 3.34 -16.28 -21.11
N ILE A 9 2.67 -15.77 -20.08
CA ILE A 9 2.22 -14.38 -20.03
C ILE A 9 3.38 -13.60 -19.40
N PRO A 10 4.14 -12.81 -20.19
CA PRO A 10 5.17 -11.96 -19.63
C PRO A 10 4.52 -10.87 -18.78
N ILE A 11 4.87 -10.89 -17.51
CA ILE A 11 4.77 -9.76 -16.58
C ILE A 11 6.00 -8.91 -16.88
N GLU A 12 5.84 -7.81 -17.61
CA GLU A 12 6.72 -6.63 -17.55
C GLU A 12 6.32 -5.63 -18.64
N GLU A 13 6.04 -4.41 -18.17
CA GLU A 13 6.39 -3.15 -18.82
C GLU A 13 5.54 -2.66 -20.01
N ARG A 14 5.15 -1.39 -19.88
CA ARG A 14 4.61 -0.48 -20.90
C ARG A 14 3.10 -0.48 -21.09
N HIS A 15 2.39 0.15 -20.15
CA HIS A 15 1.27 1.04 -20.51
C HIS A 15 1.11 2.27 -19.57
N PHE A 16 2.15 2.60 -18.79
CA PHE A 16 2.18 3.80 -17.94
C PHE A 16 2.63 5.08 -18.68
N GLU A 17 2.89 5.02 -20.00
CA GLU A 17 3.47 6.12 -20.79
C GLU A 17 2.58 6.56 -21.97
N LEU A 18 1.25 6.60 -21.81
CA LEU A 18 0.35 7.14 -22.85
C LEU A 18 -0.64 8.22 -22.38
N VAL A 19 -0.58 8.65 -21.11
CA VAL A 19 -1.35 9.82 -20.61
C VAL A 19 -0.49 11.10 -20.54
N ARG A 20 0.66 11.13 -21.23
CA ARG A 20 1.60 12.28 -21.20
C ARG A 20 1.98 12.87 -22.55
N GLN A 21 1.41 12.40 -23.66
CA GLN A 21 1.74 12.90 -25.00
C GLN A 21 0.49 13.32 -25.77
N GLY A 22 -0.11 14.45 -25.37
CA GLY A 22 -1.33 14.95 -26.00
C GLY A 22 -1.48 16.46 -25.93
N SER A 23 -0.39 17.22 -26.12
CA SER A 23 -0.49 18.69 -26.20
C SER A 23 0.77 19.33 -26.79
N ARG A 24 1.27 18.77 -27.90
CA ARG A 24 2.30 19.38 -28.76
C ARG A 24 1.71 19.91 -30.05
N SER A 25 0.78 20.85 -29.94
CA SER A 25 0.36 21.67 -31.06
C SER A 25 -0.63 22.65 -30.52
N LEU A 26 -0.18 23.87 -30.23
CA LEU A 26 -0.89 25.10 -30.56
C LEU A 26 -0.04 26.32 -30.14
N GLN A 27 0.33 27.10 -31.17
CA GLN A 27 0.75 28.51 -31.15
C GLN A 27 2.09 28.83 -30.45
N ARG A 28 3.21 28.96 -31.18
CA ARG A 28 3.46 29.97 -32.22
C ARG A 28 2.87 31.34 -31.88
N ARG A 29 3.36 31.98 -30.82
CA ARG A 29 3.43 33.45 -30.74
C ARG A 29 4.86 33.89 -30.47
N LYS A 30 5.29 34.79 -31.34
CA LYS A 30 6.64 35.25 -31.61
C LYS A 30 6.92 36.42 -30.68
N ILE A 31 7.83 36.30 -29.72
CA ILE A 31 8.34 37.46 -28.97
C ILE A 31 9.86 37.40 -28.93
N ARG A 32 10.43 38.32 -29.72
CA ARG A 32 11.80 38.83 -29.83
C ARG A 32 12.79 38.46 -28.70
N THR A 33 13.88 37.82 -29.12
CA THR A 33 15.30 38.17 -28.85
C THR A 33 15.61 38.99 -27.59
N ARG A 34 16.39 38.41 -26.65
CA ARG A 34 17.81 38.74 -26.37
C ARG A 34 18.45 37.66 -25.47
N PRO A 35 19.67 37.16 -25.77
CA PRO A 35 20.46 36.37 -24.83
C PRO A 35 21.55 37.24 -24.19
N ARG A 36 21.56 37.32 -22.86
CA ARG A 36 22.71 37.70 -22.03
C ARG A 36 22.33 37.45 -20.57
N GLU A 37 22.77 36.33 -20.02
CA GLU A 37 23.94 36.21 -19.12
C GLU A 37 23.54 36.26 -17.65
N LEU A 38 23.87 35.17 -16.95
CA LEU A 38 24.32 35.08 -15.56
C LEU A 38 23.41 35.71 -14.48
N GLY A 39 22.83 34.84 -13.65
CA GLY A 39 22.20 35.26 -12.40
C GLY A 39 21.49 34.11 -11.70
N ALA A 40 22.24 33.28 -10.99
CA ALA A 40 21.71 32.35 -10.01
C ALA A 40 20.93 33.11 -8.91
N ALA A 41 20.01 32.39 -8.27
CA ALA A 41 19.11 32.80 -7.18
C ALA A 41 17.78 33.42 -7.61
N VAL A 42 16.78 32.56 -7.85
CA VAL A 42 15.37 32.91 -7.58
C VAL A 42 14.89 32.06 -6.41
N VAL A 43 14.59 32.80 -5.34
CA VAL A 43 13.97 32.40 -4.10
C VAL A 43 12.47 32.13 -4.31
N ALA A 44 11.98 31.12 -3.59
CA ALA A 44 10.61 30.91 -3.13
C ALA A 44 9.47 30.59 -4.12
N ALA A 45 8.55 29.77 -3.58
CA ALA A 45 7.14 29.61 -3.92
C ALA A 45 6.81 28.72 -5.14
N LEU A 46 6.81 27.40 -4.91
CA LEU A 46 5.86 26.47 -5.53
C LEU A 46 5.06 25.85 -4.38
N CYS A 47 4.19 26.63 -3.75
CA CYS A 47 2.75 26.66 -4.05
C CYS A 47 2.11 25.28 -3.92
N LEU A 48 1.39 25.10 -2.81
CA LEU A 48 0.31 24.13 -2.64
C LEU A 48 -0.48 24.01 -3.95
N ALA A 49 -0.20 22.98 -4.75
CA ALA A 49 -1.02 22.64 -5.89
C ALA A 49 -2.33 22.11 -5.31
N GLY A 50 -3.32 22.99 -5.30
CA GLY A 50 -4.62 22.82 -4.68
C GLY A 50 -5.29 21.50 -5.06
N CYS A 51 -5.75 20.83 -4.02
CA CYS A 51 -6.91 19.97 -4.09
C CYS A 51 -8.10 20.84 -4.56
N GLY A 52 -8.52 20.64 -5.80
CA GLY A 52 -9.84 21.01 -6.33
C GLY A 52 -10.24 22.48 -6.28
N SER A 53 -10.08 23.20 -7.39
CA SER A 53 -10.92 24.37 -7.65
C SER A 53 -11.11 24.59 -9.14
N GLY A 54 -12.35 24.46 -9.62
CA GLY A 54 -12.66 24.83 -11.00
C GLY A 54 -14.01 24.39 -11.53
N ALA A 55 -15.11 24.82 -10.91
CA ALA A 55 -16.37 25.02 -11.63
C ALA A 55 -17.22 26.10 -10.95
N PRO A 56 -17.34 27.32 -11.52
CA PRO A 56 -18.47 28.18 -11.24
C PRO A 56 -19.63 27.78 -12.17
N HIS A 57 -20.86 27.72 -11.64
CA HIS A 57 -22.16 28.05 -12.27
C HIS A 57 -23.28 27.19 -11.64
N GLY A 58 -24.18 27.85 -10.91
CA GLY A 58 -25.27 27.23 -10.16
C GLY A 58 -24.78 26.67 -8.81
N ALA A 59 -25.63 26.70 -7.78
CA ALA A 59 -25.31 26.02 -6.53
C ALA A 59 -25.16 24.51 -6.81
N ALA A 60 -23.94 24.10 -7.14
CA ALA A 60 -23.61 22.72 -7.41
C ALA A 60 -23.91 21.91 -6.14
N PRO A 61 -24.46 20.69 -6.27
CA PRO A 61 -24.62 19.79 -5.13
C PRO A 61 -23.31 19.72 -4.34
N GLN A 62 -23.39 19.90 -3.02
CA GLN A 62 -22.23 19.74 -2.14
C GLN A 62 -21.59 18.38 -2.43
N PRO A 63 -20.27 18.30 -2.66
CA PRO A 63 -19.65 17.03 -2.94
C PRO A 63 -19.90 16.08 -1.76
N PRO A 64 -20.17 14.78 -2.03
CA PRO A 64 -20.36 13.81 -0.96
C PRO A 64 -19.14 13.83 -0.05
N ARG A 65 -19.37 13.90 1.27
CA ARG A 65 -18.29 13.85 2.27
C ARG A 65 -18.48 12.65 3.17
N LEU A 66 -17.37 12.02 3.53
CA LEU A 66 -17.34 11.06 4.63
C LEU A 66 -17.56 11.80 5.94
N GLU A 67 -18.29 11.17 6.86
CA GLU A 67 -18.45 11.68 8.22
C GLU A 67 -17.07 11.81 8.88
N ARG A 68 -16.80 12.96 9.53
CA ARG A 68 -15.48 13.25 10.09
C ARG A 68 -15.01 12.19 11.09
N ALA A 69 -15.90 11.74 11.97
CA ALA A 69 -15.59 10.72 12.96
C ALA A 69 -15.20 9.39 12.31
N LEU A 70 -15.92 8.98 11.27
CA LEU A 70 -15.61 7.77 10.51
C LEU A 70 -14.26 7.90 9.79
N ALA A 71 -13.99 9.04 9.16
CA ALA A 71 -12.71 9.29 8.49
C ALA A 71 -11.53 9.24 9.47
N SER A 72 -11.68 9.83 10.67
CA SER A 72 -10.66 9.77 11.72
C SER A 72 -10.43 8.35 12.24
N ALA A 73 -11.49 7.56 12.41
CA ALA A 73 -11.37 6.16 12.83
C ALA A 73 -10.61 5.32 11.78
N LEU A 74 -11.01 5.40 10.52
CA LEU A 74 -10.35 4.69 9.41
C LEU A 74 -8.87 5.08 9.27
N ALA A 75 -8.55 6.37 9.47
CA ALA A 75 -7.16 6.84 9.47
C ALA A 75 -6.35 6.22 10.61
N SER A 76 -6.88 6.26 11.83
CA SER A 76 -6.22 5.68 13.01
C SER A 76 -5.96 4.18 12.85
N GLU A 77 -6.93 3.42 12.36
CA GLU A 77 -6.77 1.98 12.12
C GLU A 77 -5.73 1.69 11.03
N SER A 78 -5.65 2.55 10.01
CA SER A 78 -4.63 2.45 8.97
C SER A 78 -3.23 2.75 9.52
N ASP A 79 -3.10 3.75 10.40
CA ASP A 79 -1.85 4.08 11.07
C ASP A 79 -1.38 2.96 12.00
N GLU A 80 -2.28 2.25 12.68
CA GLU A 80 -1.94 1.08 13.49
C GLU A 80 -1.41 -0.08 12.63
N ILE A 81 -1.99 -0.31 11.45
CA ILE A 81 -1.48 -1.29 10.49
C ILE A 81 -0.07 -0.88 10.02
N ALA A 82 0.12 0.40 9.67
CA ALA A 82 1.41 0.92 9.25
C ALA A 82 2.48 0.74 10.34
N GLN A 83 2.16 1.09 11.59
CA GLN A 83 3.06 0.89 12.74
C GLN A 83 3.41 -0.59 12.95
N ALA A 84 2.46 -1.51 12.78
CA ALA A 84 2.74 -2.94 12.89
C ALA A 84 3.66 -3.44 11.76
N LEU A 85 3.47 -2.94 10.54
CA LEU A 85 4.34 -3.25 9.40
C LEU A 85 5.75 -2.69 9.60
N ASP A 86 5.87 -1.44 10.06
CA ASP A 86 7.16 -0.79 10.35
C ASP A 86 7.91 -1.49 11.48
N ALA A 87 7.20 -2.08 12.45
CA ALA A 87 7.75 -2.90 13.51
C ALA A 87 8.14 -4.32 13.05
N GLY A 88 7.88 -4.70 11.79
CA GLY A 88 8.10 -6.04 11.26
C GLY A 88 7.09 -7.09 11.74
N ASP A 89 6.00 -6.69 12.37
CA ASP A 89 4.95 -7.56 12.89
C ASP A 89 3.85 -7.77 11.84
N ALA A 90 4.20 -8.49 10.77
CA ALA A 90 3.30 -8.76 9.65
C ALA A 90 2.04 -9.55 10.07
N CYS A 91 2.13 -10.35 11.14
CA CYS A 91 1.00 -11.13 11.64
C CYS A 91 0.01 -10.25 12.40
N ARG A 92 0.48 -9.33 13.24
CA ARG A 92 -0.37 -8.30 13.84
C ARG A 92 -0.98 -7.39 12.78
N ALA A 93 -0.20 -6.94 11.81
CA ALA A 93 -0.71 -6.13 10.70
C ALA A 93 -1.83 -6.85 9.92
N SER A 94 -1.69 -8.16 9.67
CA SER A 94 -2.72 -8.95 8.99
C SER A 94 -4.02 -9.02 9.79
N SER A 95 -3.94 -9.20 11.11
CA SER A 95 -5.10 -9.18 12.00
C SER A 95 -5.78 -7.81 12.02
N LEU A 96 -5.01 -6.73 12.15
CA LEU A 96 -5.53 -5.36 12.13
C LEU A 96 -6.21 -5.03 10.79
N ALA A 97 -5.64 -5.45 9.66
CA ALA A 97 -6.26 -5.25 8.34
C ALA A 97 -7.61 -5.97 8.18
N ARG A 98 -7.77 -7.16 8.80
CA ARG A 98 -9.07 -7.86 8.83
C ARG A 98 -10.09 -7.12 9.69
N VAL A 99 -9.67 -6.54 10.81
CA VAL A 99 -10.52 -5.71 11.67
C VAL A 99 -10.98 -4.46 10.91
N LEU A 100 -10.06 -3.74 10.27
CA LEU A 100 -10.37 -2.58 9.43
C LEU A 100 -11.39 -2.93 8.33
N GLN A 101 -11.22 -4.06 7.66
CA GLN A 101 -12.16 -4.55 6.65
C GLN A 101 -13.56 -4.78 7.25
N ALA A 102 -13.64 -5.46 8.40
CA ALA A 102 -14.92 -5.73 9.07
C ALA A 102 -15.62 -4.44 9.51
N HIS A 103 -14.89 -3.49 10.10
CA HIS A 103 -15.41 -2.19 10.52
C HIS A 103 -15.89 -1.35 9.33
N THR A 104 -15.16 -1.38 8.22
CA THR A 104 -15.56 -0.72 6.97
C THR A 104 -16.88 -1.28 6.44
N ILE A 105 -16.99 -2.60 6.35
CA ILE A 105 -18.22 -3.27 5.92
C ILE A 105 -19.39 -2.93 6.85
N ALA A 106 -19.16 -2.91 8.17
CA ALA A 106 -20.17 -2.52 9.14
C ALA A 106 -20.62 -1.05 8.97
N ALA A 107 -19.69 -0.13 8.67
CA ALA A 107 -20.01 1.28 8.41
C ALA A 107 -20.83 1.47 7.12
N ILE A 108 -20.52 0.70 6.06
CA ILE A 108 -21.28 0.68 4.81
C ILE A 108 -22.70 0.15 5.07
N ASN A 109 -22.82 -0.99 5.75
CA ASN A 109 -24.12 -1.60 6.07
C ASN A 109 -24.98 -0.68 6.96
N ALA A 110 -24.36 0.05 7.88
CA ALA A 110 -25.02 1.06 8.71
C ALA A 110 -25.35 2.37 7.97
N GLN A 111 -25.10 2.46 6.65
CA GLN A 111 -25.32 3.66 5.83
C GLN A 111 -24.57 4.91 6.34
N ARG A 112 -23.46 4.72 7.06
CA ARG A 112 -22.56 5.80 7.51
C ARG A 112 -21.57 6.23 6.43
N VAL A 113 -21.48 5.47 5.34
CA VAL A 113 -20.64 5.77 4.17
C VAL A 113 -21.54 6.27 3.05
N ALA A 114 -21.27 7.49 2.55
CA ALA A 114 -22.00 8.02 1.40
C ALA A 114 -21.81 7.10 0.18
N GLY A 115 -22.88 6.85 -0.56
CA GLY A 115 -22.93 5.89 -1.68
C GLY A 115 -21.71 5.93 -2.61
N PRO A 116 -21.25 7.11 -3.08
CA PRO A 116 -20.07 7.21 -3.95
C PRO A 116 -18.75 6.67 -3.36
N PHE A 117 -18.66 6.49 -2.04
CA PHE A 117 -17.49 5.97 -1.35
C PHE A 117 -17.61 4.52 -0.92
N GLN A 118 -18.79 3.90 -1.01
CA GLN A 118 -19.00 2.53 -0.50
C GLN A 118 -18.12 1.52 -1.26
N GLU A 119 -18.25 1.46 -2.58
CA GLU A 119 -17.46 0.55 -3.43
C GLU A 119 -15.95 0.85 -3.39
N PRO A 120 -15.47 2.11 -3.55
CA PRO A 120 -14.05 2.41 -3.46
C PRO A 120 -13.44 2.04 -2.11
N LEU A 121 -14.15 2.29 -1.00
CA LEU A 121 -13.65 2.01 0.33
C LEU A 121 -13.60 0.50 0.58
N ALA A 122 -14.64 -0.25 0.22
CA ALA A 122 -14.66 -1.71 0.33
C ALA A 122 -13.56 -2.37 -0.51
N ALA A 123 -13.34 -1.89 -1.73
CA ALA A 123 -12.27 -2.37 -2.60
C ALA A 123 -10.88 -2.10 -1.99
N ALA A 124 -10.64 -0.89 -1.50
CA ALA A 124 -9.35 -0.50 -0.93
C ALA A 124 -8.98 -1.34 0.31
N VAL A 125 -9.91 -1.55 1.25
CA VAL A 125 -9.62 -2.34 2.46
C VAL A 125 -9.47 -3.84 2.16
N THR A 126 -10.13 -4.33 1.11
CA THR A 126 -9.99 -5.71 0.65
C THR A 126 -8.65 -5.92 -0.05
N ASP A 127 -8.22 -5.00 -0.91
CA ASP A 127 -6.89 -5.02 -1.52
C ASP A 127 -5.80 -4.97 -0.43
N LEU A 128 -5.94 -4.09 0.57
CA LEU A 128 -5.00 -4.02 1.70
C LEU A 128 -4.90 -5.35 2.46
N SER A 129 -6.03 -5.95 2.83
CA SER A 129 -6.05 -7.19 3.62
C SER A 129 -5.48 -8.39 2.87
N THR A 130 -5.61 -8.42 1.54
CA THR A 130 -5.06 -9.49 0.69
C THR A 130 -3.55 -9.38 0.46
N ARG A 131 -2.99 -8.17 0.52
CA ARG A 131 -1.55 -7.93 0.35
C ARG A 131 -0.74 -8.29 1.59
N ILE A 132 -1.30 -8.11 2.78
CA ILE A 132 -0.58 -8.36 4.04
C ILE A 132 -0.59 -9.87 4.37
N ARG A 133 0.56 -10.52 4.18
CA ARG A 133 0.75 -11.94 4.53
C ARG A 133 1.48 -12.09 5.86
N CYS A 134 0.83 -12.77 6.80
CA CYS A 134 1.50 -13.28 8.00
C CYS A 134 2.39 -14.46 7.60
N VAL A 135 3.70 -14.32 7.79
CA VAL A 135 4.66 -15.43 7.69
C VAL A 135 5.20 -15.67 9.09
N PRO A 136 4.81 -16.76 9.76
CA PRO A 136 5.38 -17.12 11.05
C PRO A 136 6.90 -17.29 10.93
N PRO A 137 7.70 -16.86 11.92
CA PRO A 137 9.13 -17.09 11.89
C PRO A 137 9.39 -18.60 11.84
N THR A 138 10.30 -19.03 10.96
CA THR A 138 10.72 -20.42 10.90
C THR A 138 11.38 -20.77 12.23
N VAL A 139 10.85 -21.79 12.91
CA VAL A 139 11.43 -22.27 14.17
C VAL A 139 12.60 -23.16 13.77
N GLU A 140 13.81 -22.61 13.74
CA GLU A 140 15.02 -23.42 13.60
C GLU A 140 15.05 -24.45 14.76
N PRO A 141 15.16 -25.76 14.48
CA PRO A 141 15.19 -26.77 15.51
C PRO A 141 16.42 -26.56 16.40
N ARG A 142 16.19 -26.20 17.67
CA ARG A 142 17.25 -26.07 18.67
C ARG A 142 17.94 -27.42 18.82
N GLY A 143 19.24 -27.45 18.54
CA GLY A 143 20.04 -28.67 18.40
C GLY A 143 19.83 -29.70 19.52
N HIS A 144 19.59 -30.95 19.12
CA HIS A 144 19.57 -32.09 20.01
C HIS A 144 20.92 -32.24 20.71
N GLY A 145 20.96 -31.93 22.00
CA GLY A 145 22.11 -32.19 22.85
C GLY A 145 22.44 -33.68 22.86
N LYS A 146 23.63 -34.05 22.38
CA LYS A 146 24.18 -35.40 22.50
C LYS A 146 24.21 -35.81 23.97
N LYS A 147 23.37 -36.76 24.37
CA LYS A 147 23.64 -37.54 25.59
C LYS A 147 24.84 -38.44 25.32
N LYS A 148 25.97 -38.16 25.98
CA LYS A 148 27.09 -39.09 26.10
C LYS A 148 26.66 -40.19 27.08
N ASP A 149 26.43 -41.40 26.58
CA ASP A 149 26.35 -42.57 27.45
C ASP A 149 27.72 -42.81 28.10
N LYS A 150 27.74 -42.59 29.41
CA LYS A 150 28.89 -42.85 30.28
C LYS A 150 28.87 -44.33 30.62
N GLY A 151 29.95 -45.04 30.28
CA GLY A 151 30.12 -46.45 30.57
C GLY A 151 29.93 -46.80 32.04
N LYS A 152 29.33 -47.96 32.28
CA LYS A 152 29.39 -48.68 33.55
C LYS A 152 29.96 -50.06 33.30
N ASN A 153 31.27 -50.14 33.43
CA ASN A 153 32.04 -51.33 33.67
C ASN A 153 31.82 -51.72 35.15
N ASN A 154 31.20 -52.87 35.39
CA ASN A 154 31.24 -53.53 36.69
C ASN A 154 31.76 -54.96 36.51
N HIS A 155 32.92 -55.20 37.13
CA HIS A 155 33.43 -56.53 37.46
C HIS A 155 32.52 -57.20 38.49
N GLY A 156 32.29 -58.49 38.30
CA GLY A 156 31.78 -59.40 39.32
C GLY A 156 32.30 -60.79 38.98
N GLY A 157 33.37 -61.22 39.66
CA GLY A 157 33.89 -62.57 39.59
C GLY A 157 33.30 -63.48 40.67
N ASN A 158 33.62 -64.77 40.51
CA ASN A 158 33.34 -65.93 41.38
C ASN A 158 31.88 -66.42 41.34
N ASP A 159 31.56 -67.70 41.11
CA ASP A 159 32.23 -68.98 41.37
C ASP A 159 32.11 -69.98 40.19
#